data_AF-A0A832WXN2-F1
#
_entry.id   AF-A0A832WXN2-F1
#
_cell.length_a   1.000
_cell.length_b   1.000
_cell.length_c   1.000
_cell.angle_alpha   90.00
_cell.angle_beta   90.00
_cell.angle_gamma   90.00
#
_symmetry.space_group_name_H-M   'P 1'
#
loop_
_entity.id
_entity.type
_entity.pdbx_description
1 polymer ?
#
loop_
_entity_poly.entity_id
_entity_poly.type
_entity_poly.pdbx_seq_one_letter_code
_entity_poly.pdbx_strand_id
1 'polypeptide(L)'
;MIEELIKNNVKFLVIEPAKGEYKLAFGGMPDINIFTTNPKYYDMLRINPFEFNEEIHVLEHLDRLIEIFSACWPLYAAMPALLKASFEKAYILHGWDLNHSIYINQGNGKFPTFKDVVEILPELLEASKFSAETKGDYIGSLVTRVESLTNGLVGQIFTGNAIDDDVLFNQNTIVDLSRIGSVETKALLMGVLILKLSEFRQSMSIGTNLPLKHVTILEEAHNLLKKTSTDQNQESANLQGKSVEMISNSIAEMRTFGEGFIIVDQSPTSVDISAIKNTNTKIIMRLPEKSDCEAAGCSIGLNDKQIMELTKLDKGVAAIYQNNWLEAVLTKIDKSSDLYEISTTPIQDRKNRTTLIGDLLTELITQDADDNFNMSWFNTIINSSKVSKFAKTDIRNLFLEYQKKYETEQKPFAFSELIFKLMNCNDVFRIFEDRLPEEVLEESDIDDSVVSTCRIWSDCIYNNLDLYSDFYDEQTKDQTFINILLHKIQSEPDDYRYKLVLYCIG
;
A
#
# COMPACT_ATOMS: atom_id res chain seq x y z
N MET A 1 25.96 0.58 -7.14
CA MET A 1 25.64 0.02 -5.81
C MET A 1 24.66 -1.14 -5.90
N ILE A 2 23.46 -0.98 -6.47
CA ILE A 2 22.49 -2.09 -6.62
C ILE A 2 23.11 -3.31 -7.33
N GLU A 3 23.84 -3.11 -8.43
CA GLU A 3 24.55 -4.21 -9.10
C GLU A 3 25.53 -4.96 -8.19
N GLU A 4 26.20 -4.27 -7.27
CA GLU A 4 27.08 -4.90 -6.28
C GLU A 4 26.29 -5.67 -5.22
N LEU A 5 25.13 -5.18 -4.80
CA LEU A 5 24.23 -5.94 -3.91
C LEU A 5 23.82 -7.25 -4.57
N ILE A 6 23.44 -7.19 -5.86
CA ILE A 6 23.06 -8.38 -6.65
C ILE A 6 24.22 -9.37 -6.73
N LYS A 7 25.45 -8.92 -7.05
CA LYS A 7 26.65 -9.76 -7.11
C LYS A 7 26.96 -10.44 -5.77
N ASN A 8 26.66 -9.78 -4.66
CA ASN A 8 26.88 -10.30 -3.31
C ASN A 8 25.65 -11.02 -2.74
N ASN A 9 24.62 -11.29 -3.56
CA ASN A 9 23.37 -11.93 -3.16
C ASN A 9 22.66 -11.25 -1.97
N VAL A 10 22.76 -9.92 -1.91
CA VAL A 10 22.02 -9.06 -0.97
C VAL A 10 20.76 -8.56 -1.67
N LYS A 11 19.61 -8.74 -1.03
CA LYS A 11 18.31 -8.31 -1.56
C LYS A 11 18.11 -6.82 -1.34
N PHE A 12 17.20 -6.21 -2.09
CA PHE A 12 16.96 -4.78 -1.94
C PHE A 12 15.51 -4.36 -2.17
N LEU A 13 15.14 -3.26 -1.52
CA LEU A 13 13.92 -2.51 -1.76
C LEU A 13 14.29 -1.09 -2.20
N VAL A 14 13.83 -0.65 -3.36
CA VAL A 14 13.88 0.78 -3.74
C VAL A 14 12.52 1.41 -3.49
N ILE A 15 12.48 2.51 -2.76
CA ILE A 15 11.29 3.35 -2.63
C ILE A 15 11.56 4.65 -3.40
N GLU A 16 10.92 4.81 -4.56
CA GLU A 16 11.18 5.93 -5.47
C GLU A 16 9.97 6.87 -5.59
N PRO A 17 9.97 8.04 -4.91
CA PRO A 17 8.86 8.99 -4.94
C PRO A 17 8.89 10.00 -6.08
N ALA A 18 9.95 10.07 -6.88
CA ALA A 18 10.18 11.19 -7.79
C ALA A 18 10.08 10.84 -9.28
N LYS A 19 11.11 10.19 -9.85
CA LYS A 19 11.31 10.17 -11.31
C LYS A 19 10.87 8.88 -11.99
N GLY A 20 10.79 7.78 -11.26
CA GLY A 20 10.52 6.46 -11.82
C GLY A 20 11.67 5.96 -12.71
N GLU A 21 12.91 6.32 -12.40
CA GLU A 21 14.11 5.93 -13.14
C GLU A 21 14.53 4.48 -12.83
N TYR A 22 14.32 3.99 -11.60
CA TYR A 22 14.79 2.67 -11.21
C TYR A 22 14.05 1.55 -11.94
N LYS A 23 12.74 1.71 -12.19
CA LYS A 23 11.96 0.73 -12.98
C LYS A 23 12.38 0.65 -14.46
N LEU A 24 13.07 1.67 -14.97
CA LEU A 24 13.66 1.66 -16.32
C LEU A 24 15.07 1.08 -16.27
N ALA A 25 15.88 1.51 -15.30
CA ALA A 25 17.26 1.04 -15.14
C ALA A 25 17.37 -0.46 -14.78
N PHE A 26 16.38 -1.01 -14.06
CA PHE A 26 16.37 -2.40 -13.60
C PHE A 26 15.16 -3.21 -14.09
N GLY A 27 14.35 -2.66 -15.01
CA GLY A 27 13.13 -3.32 -15.49
C GLY A 27 13.36 -4.65 -16.22
N GLY A 28 14.57 -4.86 -16.77
CA GLY A 28 14.97 -6.10 -17.42
C GLY A 28 15.58 -7.14 -16.47
N MET A 29 15.66 -6.85 -15.17
CA MET A 29 16.25 -7.75 -14.19
C MET A 29 15.37 -9.00 -13.98
N PRO A 30 15.92 -10.22 -14.05
CA PRO A 30 15.17 -11.43 -13.75
C PRO A 30 14.59 -11.41 -12.33
N ASP A 31 13.33 -11.86 -12.20
CA ASP A 31 12.61 -12.00 -10.92
C ASP A 31 12.51 -10.72 -10.07
N ILE A 32 12.70 -9.53 -10.66
CA ILE A 32 12.44 -8.27 -9.95
C ILE A 32 10.94 -8.03 -9.81
N ASN A 33 10.50 -7.60 -8.63
CA ASN A 33 9.15 -7.13 -8.41
C ASN A 33 9.12 -5.61 -8.59
N ILE A 34 8.20 -5.11 -9.42
CA ILE A 34 8.01 -3.67 -9.62
C ILE A 34 6.56 -3.35 -9.34
N PHE A 35 6.33 -2.57 -8.28
CA PHE A 35 5.02 -2.09 -7.90
C PHE A 35 4.91 -0.60 -8.22
N THR A 36 3.80 -0.22 -8.86
CA THR A 36 3.51 1.16 -9.22
C THR A 36 2.08 1.53 -8.82
N THR A 37 1.68 2.75 -9.13
CA THR A 37 0.30 3.18 -8.98
C THR A 37 -0.55 3.02 -10.25
N ASN A 38 -0.04 2.37 -11.30
CA ASN A 38 -0.81 2.20 -12.54
C ASN A 38 -0.67 0.78 -13.12
N PRO A 39 -1.74 -0.04 -13.03
CA PRO A 39 -1.73 -1.44 -13.47
C PRO A 39 -1.55 -1.62 -14.98
N LYS A 40 -1.64 -0.55 -15.79
CA LYS A 40 -1.31 -0.59 -17.22
C LYS A 40 0.16 -0.91 -17.46
N TYR A 41 1.05 -0.59 -16.53
CA TYR A 41 2.49 -0.67 -16.73
C TYR A 41 3.13 -1.80 -15.92
N TYR A 42 2.86 -1.82 -14.62
CA TYR A 42 3.34 -2.80 -13.66
C TYR A 42 2.27 -3.07 -12.61
N ASP A 43 2.47 -4.07 -11.76
CA ASP A 43 1.51 -4.43 -10.73
C ASP A 43 1.23 -3.25 -9.77
N MET A 44 -0.02 -3.17 -9.31
CA MET A 44 -0.46 -2.12 -8.39
C MET A 44 0.14 -2.35 -7.00
N LEU A 45 0.77 -1.33 -6.41
CA LEU A 45 1.14 -1.35 -5.00
C LEU A 45 -0.15 -1.49 -4.17
N ARG A 46 -0.20 -2.49 -3.29
CA ARG A 46 -1.27 -2.70 -2.32
C ARG A 46 -0.66 -2.99 -0.96
N ILE A 47 -0.98 -2.19 0.04
CA ILE A 47 -0.48 -2.33 1.40
C ILE A 47 -1.62 -2.04 2.38
N ASN A 48 -1.67 -2.76 3.49
CA ASN A 48 -2.56 -2.44 4.60
C ASN A 48 -1.71 -1.84 5.74
N PRO A 49 -1.87 -0.55 6.09
CA PRO A 49 -1.14 0.04 7.21
C PRO A 49 -1.51 -0.56 8.56
N PHE A 50 -2.67 -1.22 8.65
CA PHE A 50 -3.16 -1.87 9.86
C PHE A 50 -2.78 -3.36 9.94
N GLU A 51 -2.04 -3.88 8.96
CA GLU A 51 -1.56 -5.26 9.04
C GLU A 51 -0.18 -5.30 9.70
N PHE A 52 -0.09 -6.09 10.77
CA PHE A 52 1.14 -6.30 11.52
C PHE A 52 1.37 -7.79 11.83
N ASN A 53 2.61 -8.13 12.15
CA ASN A 53 3.00 -9.50 12.49
C ASN A 53 2.57 -9.87 13.92
N GLU A 54 2.12 -11.11 14.15
CA GLU A 54 1.61 -11.56 15.45
C GLU A 54 2.61 -11.49 16.62
N GLU A 55 3.91 -11.42 16.34
CA GLU A 55 4.96 -11.18 17.35
C GLU A 55 4.98 -9.73 17.86
N ILE A 56 4.29 -8.79 17.18
CA ILE A 56 4.16 -7.39 17.58
C ILE A 56 2.85 -7.21 18.33
N HIS A 57 2.90 -6.51 19.45
CA HIS A 57 1.70 -6.19 20.22
C HIS A 57 0.87 -5.13 19.48
N VAL A 58 -0.46 -5.32 19.38
CA VAL A 58 -1.35 -4.40 18.65
C VAL A 58 -1.20 -2.93 19.08
N LEU A 59 -1.08 -2.66 20.38
CA LEU A 59 -0.87 -1.29 20.89
C LEU A 59 0.48 -0.69 20.47
N GLU A 60 1.54 -1.50 20.33
CA GLU A 60 2.86 -1.05 19.86
C GLU A 60 2.78 -0.66 18.38
N HIS A 61 2.11 -1.47 17.57
CA HIS A 61 1.83 -1.16 16.17
C HIS A 61 1.03 0.14 16.03
N LEU A 62 -0.04 0.30 16.80
CA LEU A 62 -0.88 1.50 16.78
C LEU A 62 -0.13 2.78 17.16
N ASP A 63 0.73 2.72 18.18
CA ASP A 63 1.56 3.86 18.58
C ASP A 63 2.51 4.27 17.45
N ARG A 64 3.21 3.31 16.84
CA ARG A 64 4.12 3.57 15.71
C ARG A 64 3.39 4.11 14.49
N LEU A 65 2.20 3.58 14.18
CA LEU A 65 1.40 4.06 13.07
C LEU A 65 1.00 5.53 13.29
N ILE A 66 0.58 5.91 14.50
CA ILE A 66 0.25 7.30 14.84
C ILE A 66 1.48 8.22 14.76
N GLU A 67 2.68 7.74 15.08
CA GLU A 67 3.92 8.48 14.87
C GLU A 67 4.18 8.78 13.39
N ILE A 68 3.96 7.80 12.49
CA ILE A 68 4.05 8.03 11.04
C ILE A 68 3.07 9.13 10.61
N PHE A 69 1.82 9.07 11.06
CA PHE A 69 0.81 10.09 10.74
C PHE A 69 1.21 11.47 11.29
N SER A 70 1.76 11.53 12.50
CA SER A 70 2.21 12.77 13.14
C SER A 70 3.45 13.37 12.46
N ALA A 71 4.27 12.55 11.81
CA ALA A 71 5.39 13.02 10.98
C ALA A 71 4.92 13.54 9.61
N CYS A 72 3.89 12.92 9.02
CA CYS A 72 3.45 13.23 7.66
C CYS A 72 2.41 14.37 7.61
N TRP A 73 1.57 14.48 8.64
CA TRP A 73 0.49 15.47 8.71
C TRP A 73 0.73 16.47 9.83
N PRO A 74 0.36 17.76 9.64
CA PRO A 74 0.38 18.76 10.70
C PRO A 74 -0.80 18.52 11.65
N LEU A 75 -0.71 17.48 12.49
CA LEU A 75 -1.67 17.19 13.54
C LEU A 75 -1.41 18.11 14.74
N TYR A 76 -2.46 18.68 15.31
CA TYR A 76 -2.38 19.59 16.45
C TYR A 76 -3.41 19.24 17.52
N ALA A 77 -3.19 19.77 18.73
CA ALA A 77 -4.09 19.60 19.87
C ALA A 77 -4.45 18.11 20.10
N ALA A 78 -5.75 17.77 20.08
CA ALA A 78 -6.24 16.43 20.37
C ALA A 78 -6.33 15.51 19.14
N MET A 79 -5.95 15.95 17.95
CA MET A 79 -6.08 15.15 16.72
C MET A 79 -5.32 13.81 16.76
N PRO A 80 -4.05 13.73 17.23
CA PRO A 80 -3.36 12.44 17.31
C PRO A 80 -4.08 11.46 18.23
N ALA A 81 -4.60 11.92 19.36
CA ALA A 81 -5.34 11.10 20.31
C ALA A 81 -6.68 10.63 19.74
N LEU A 82 -7.39 11.51 19.01
CA LEU A 82 -8.63 11.17 18.33
C LEU A 82 -8.41 10.13 17.23
N LEU A 83 -7.35 10.29 16.43
CA LEU A 83 -6.97 9.33 15.38
C LEU A 83 -6.55 7.98 15.99
N LYS A 84 -5.82 7.99 17.11
CA LYS A 84 -5.50 6.76 17.84
C LYS A 84 -6.75 6.04 18.34
N ALA A 85 -7.69 6.78 18.92
CA ALA A 85 -8.95 6.22 19.41
C ALA A 85 -9.81 5.62 18.28
N SER A 86 -9.80 6.21 17.08
CA SER A 86 -10.51 5.64 15.93
C SER A 86 -9.85 4.35 15.44
N PHE A 87 -8.51 4.27 15.44
CA PHE A 87 -7.81 3.04 15.14
C PHE A 87 -8.11 1.95 16.16
N GLU A 88 -7.98 2.24 17.46
CA GLU A 88 -8.30 1.28 18.54
C GLU A 88 -9.72 0.73 18.42
N LYS A 89 -10.71 1.61 18.16
CA LYS A 89 -12.10 1.18 17.96
C LYS A 89 -12.26 0.32 16.70
N ALA A 90 -11.56 0.63 15.61
CA ALA A 90 -11.59 -0.20 14.40
C ALA A 90 -11.08 -1.61 14.69
N TYR A 91 -9.96 -1.74 15.39
CA TYR A 91 -9.42 -3.05 15.80
C TYR A 91 -10.38 -3.85 16.69
N ILE A 92 -11.06 -3.19 17.64
CA ILE A 92 -12.06 -3.83 18.49
C ILE A 92 -13.24 -4.35 17.64
N LEU A 93 -13.71 -3.59 16.65
CA LEU A 93 -14.76 -4.03 15.72
C LEU A 93 -14.33 -5.23 14.86
N HIS A 94 -13.03 -5.33 14.57
CA HIS A 94 -12.42 -6.51 13.95
C HIS A 94 -12.06 -7.61 14.97
N GLY A 95 -12.55 -7.55 16.21
CA GLY A 95 -12.41 -8.64 17.18
C GLY A 95 -11.06 -8.71 17.90
N TRP A 96 -10.29 -7.64 17.93
CA TRP A 96 -9.06 -7.58 18.74
C TRP A 96 -9.33 -7.19 20.19
N ASP A 97 -8.83 -8.00 21.12
CA ASP A 97 -8.57 -7.58 22.50
C ASP A 97 -7.23 -6.84 22.54
N LEU A 98 -7.31 -5.52 22.65
CA LEU A 98 -6.14 -4.65 22.63
C LEU A 98 -5.20 -4.85 23.83
N ASN A 99 -5.72 -5.30 24.98
CA ASN A 99 -4.90 -5.43 26.19
C ASN A 99 -4.01 -6.66 26.17
N HIS A 100 -4.49 -7.73 25.53
CA HIS A 100 -3.78 -9.01 25.44
C HIS A 100 -3.22 -9.28 24.04
N SER A 101 -3.52 -8.40 23.07
CA SER A 101 -3.18 -8.58 21.66
C SER A 101 -3.71 -9.90 21.08
N ILE A 102 -4.95 -10.26 21.44
CA ILE A 102 -5.60 -11.50 21.01
C ILE A 102 -6.65 -11.17 19.95
N TYR A 103 -6.59 -11.87 18.82
CA TYR A 103 -7.60 -11.78 17.76
C TYR A 103 -8.69 -12.85 17.94
N ILE A 104 -9.94 -12.42 17.93
CA ILE A 104 -11.14 -13.26 17.95
C ILE A 104 -11.86 -13.10 16.62
N ASN A 105 -11.86 -14.16 15.80
CA ASN A 105 -12.48 -14.12 14.47
C ASN A 105 -14.00 -13.91 14.54
N GLN A 106 -14.47 -12.75 14.06
CA GLN A 106 -15.90 -12.39 13.94
C GLN A 106 -16.45 -12.56 12.52
N GLY A 107 -15.65 -13.06 11.57
CA GLY A 107 -16.06 -13.25 10.17
C GLY A 107 -16.01 -12.00 9.30
N ASN A 108 -15.52 -10.86 9.82
CA ASN A 108 -15.42 -9.57 9.12
C ASN A 108 -13.96 -9.18 8.75
N GLY A 109 -13.06 -10.16 8.68
CA GLY A 109 -11.64 -9.92 8.40
C GLY A 109 -10.81 -9.62 9.64
N LYS A 110 -9.49 -9.87 9.58
CA LYS A 110 -8.58 -9.76 10.73
C LYS A 110 -8.15 -8.33 11.05
N PHE A 111 -7.91 -7.52 10.03
CA PHE A 111 -7.35 -6.18 10.20
C PHE A 111 -8.30 -5.12 9.63
N PRO A 112 -8.38 -3.94 10.25
CA PRO A 112 -9.16 -2.83 9.73
C PRO A 112 -8.52 -2.23 8.46
N THR A 113 -9.26 -1.31 7.85
CA THR A 113 -8.87 -0.45 6.74
C THR A 113 -9.20 1.00 7.05
N PHE A 114 -8.80 1.94 6.18
CA PHE A 114 -9.20 3.34 6.37
C PHE A 114 -10.71 3.58 6.22
N LYS A 115 -11.46 2.66 5.58
CA LYS A 115 -12.92 2.79 5.49
C LYS A 115 -13.55 2.73 6.88
N ASP A 116 -13.11 1.78 7.69
CA ASP A 116 -13.55 1.63 9.08
C ASP A 116 -13.26 2.91 9.89
N VAL A 117 -12.08 3.50 9.69
CA VAL A 117 -11.68 4.74 10.38
C VAL A 117 -12.55 5.94 9.98
N VAL A 118 -12.89 6.07 8.68
CA VAL A 118 -13.78 7.13 8.19
C VAL A 118 -15.15 7.04 8.83
N GLU A 119 -15.70 5.84 8.99
CA GLU A 119 -17.01 5.63 9.61
C GLU A 119 -16.99 5.92 11.12
N ILE A 120 -15.89 5.55 11.80
CA ILE A 120 -15.75 5.70 13.25
C ILE A 120 -15.50 7.15 13.68
N LEU A 121 -14.72 7.92 12.91
CA LEU A 121 -14.27 9.26 13.32
C LEU A 121 -15.43 10.23 13.63
N PRO A 122 -16.48 10.36 12.80
CA PRO A 122 -17.64 11.20 13.09
C PRO A 122 -18.34 10.80 14.39
N GLU A 123 -18.49 9.50 14.67
CA GLU A 123 -19.13 9.03 15.91
C GLU A 123 -18.34 9.45 17.16
N LEU A 124 -17.01 9.30 17.12
CA LEU A 124 -16.13 9.70 18.23
C LEU A 124 -16.14 11.21 18.43
N LEU A 125 -16.13 11.98 17.35
CA LEU A 125 -16.26 13.43 17.40
C LEU A 125 -17.58 13.85 18.03
N GLU A 126 -18.69 13.21 17.66
CA GLU A 126 -19.98 13.56 18.23
C GLU A 126 -20.10 13.22 19.73
N ALA A 127 -19.56 12.07 20.14
CA ALA A 127 -19.53 11.66 21.54
C ALA A 127 -18.58 12.49 22.42
N SER A 128 -17.65 13.24 21.81
CA SER A 128 -16.66 14.04 22.54
C SER A 128 -17.28 15.27 23.24
N LYS A 129 -16.56 15.78 24.26
CA LYS A 129 -16.91 17.03 24.96
C LYS A 129 -16.38 18.28 24.27
N PHE A 130 -15.93 18.18 23.02
CA PHE A 130 -15.41 19.32 22.26
C PHE A 130 -16.53 20.33 21.94
N SER A 131 -16.16 21.60 21.79
CA SER A 131 -17.10 22.62 21.33
C SER A 131 -17.53 22.34 19.89
N ALA A 132 -18.68 22.87 19.47
CA ALA A 132 -19.17 22.72 18.09
C ALA A 132 -18.16 23.26 17.05
N GLU A 133 -17.46 24.34 17.39
CA GLU A 133 -16.39 24.92 16.57
C GLU A 133 -15.21 23.94 16.41
N THR A 134 -14.69 23.38 17.51
CA THR A 134 -13.60 22.40 17.46
C THR A 134 -13.99 21.12 16.73
N LYS A 135 -15.23 20.66 16.88
CA LYS A 135 -15.76 19.53 16.10
C LYS A 135 -15.75 19.85 14.60
N GLY A 136 -16.25 21.03 14.20
CA GLY A 136 -16.24 21.48 12.81
C GLY A 136 -14.84 21.56 12.21
N ASP A 137 -13.88 22.10 12.97
CA ASP A 137 -12.47 22.16 12.56
C ASP A 137 -11.88 20.77 12.34
N TYR A 138 -12.16 19.82 13.25
CA TYR A 138 -11.64 18.45 13.17
C TYR A 138 -12.28 17.65 12.04
N ILE A 139 -13.56 17.86 11.74
CA ILE A 139 -14.21 17.30 10.55
C ILE A 139 -13.49 17.79 9.30
N GLY A 140 -13.33 19.11 9.16
CA GLY A 140 -12.69 19.69 7.98
C GLY A 140 -11.23 19.26 7.77
N SER A 141 -10.48 19.08 8.87
CA SER A 141 -9.02 18.86 8.81
C SER A 141 -8.57 17.41 8.94
N LEU A 142 -9.29 16.55 9.68
CA LEU A 142 -8.91 15.15 9.89
C LEU A 142 -9.81 14.20 9.10
N VAL A 143 -11.14 14.32 9.20
CA VAL A 143 -12.08 13.39 8.54
C VAL A 143 -11.89 13.42 7.02
N THR A 144 -11.93 14.62 6.40
CA THR A 144 -11.68 14.79 4.96
C THR A 144 -10.33 14.21 4.51
N ARG A 145 -9.29 14.29 5.36
CA ARG A 145 -7.97 13.75 5.03
C ARG A 145 -7.95 12.24 5.07
N VAL A 146 -8.57 11.62 6.07
CA VAL A 146 -8.68 10.16 6.14
C VAL A 146 -9.59 9.63 5.02
N GLU A 147 -10.68 10.33 4.69
CA GLU A 147 -11.52 10.03 3.51
C GLU A 147 -10.72 10.08 2.20
N SER A 148 -9.77 11.00 2.07
CA SER A 148 -8.91 11.04 0.89
C SER A 148 -8.03 9.79 0.74
N LEU A 149 -7.79 9.03 1.83
CA LEU A 149 -7.05 7.77 1.82
C LEU A 149 -7.91 6.57 1.39
N THR A 150 -9.23 6.69 1.39
CA THR A 150 -10.15 5.61 0.97
C THR A 150 -10.57 5.72 -0.49
N ASN A 151 -10.22 6.83 -1.16
CA ASN A 151 -10.72 7.18 -2.48
C ASN A 151 -9.62 7.24 -3.56
N GLY A 152 -10.04 7.15 -4.82
CA GLY A 152 -9.17 7.34 -5.98
C GLY A 152 -7.99 6.37 -6.04
N LEU A 153 -6.81 6.91 -6.33
CA LEU A 153 -5.56 6.14 -6.44
C LEU A 153 -5.10 5.60 -5.09
N VAL A 154 -5.25 6.39 -4.03
CA VAL A 154 -4.75 6.07 -2.69
C VAL A 154 -5.57 4.96 -2.06
N GLY A 155 -6.90 4.97 -2.23
CA GLY A 155 -7.78 3.88 -1.79
C GLY A 155 -7.54 2.55 -2.52
N GLN A 156 -6.93 2.57 -3.70
CA GLN A 156 -6.49 1.32 -4.37
C GLN A 156 -5.17 0.80 -3.81
N ILE A 157 -4.34 1.68 -3.24
CA ILE A 157 -3.07 1.32 -2.60
C ILE A 157 -3.31 0.85 -1.16
N PHE A 158 -4.07 1.63 -0.38
CA PHE A 158 -4.45 1.26 0.98
C PHE A 158 -5.68 0.37 0.97
N THR A 159 -5.46 -0.93 1.08
CA THR A 159 -6.50 -1.94 0.93
C THR A 159 -6.25 -3.14 1.85
N GLY A 160 -7.31 -3.87 2.16
CA GLY A 160 -7.24 -5.11 2.96
C GLY A 160 -6.61 -6.31 2.22
N ASN A 161 -6.37 -6.20 0.91
CA ASN A 161 -5.65 -7.23 0.13
C ASN A 161 -4.23 -6.75 -0.20
N ALA A 162 -3.36 -6.76 0.82
CA ALA A 162 -1.99 -6.28 0.74
C ALA A 162 -1.05 -7.27 0.03
N ILE A 163 0.05 -6.76 -0.50
CA ILE A 163 1.19 -7.57 -0.94
C ILE A 163 1.82 -8.22 0.29
N ASP A 164 2.18 -9.50 0.19
CA ASP A 164 2.92 -10.23 1.22
C ASP A 164 4.24 -9.51 1.55
N ASP A 165 4.50 -9.30 2.85
CA ASP A 165 5.69 -8.64 3.36
C ASP A 165 7.00 -9.34 2.91
N ASP A 166 6.99 -10.66 2.71
CA ASP A 166 8.16 -11.39 2.17
C ASP A 166 8.52 -10.95 0.74
N VAL A 167 7.51 -10.66 -0.09
CA VAL A 167 7.72 -10.15 -1.46
C VAL A 167 8.34 -8.76 -1.41
N LEU A 168 7.91 -7.91 -0.49
CA LEU A 168 8.44 -6.55 -0.36
C LEU A 168 9.85 -6.53 0.24
N PHE A 169 10.12 -7.37 1.24
CA PHE A 169 11.29 -7.23 2.10
C PHE A 169 12.32 -8.36 2.00
N ASN A 170 12.04 -9.48 1.33
CA ASN A 170 13.02 -10.55 1.10
C ASN A 170 13.33 -10.82 -0.37
N GLN A 171 12.73 -10.07 -1.29
CA GLN A 171 12.97 -10.15 -2.72
C GLN A 171 13.49 -8.82 -3.26
N ASN A 172 13.98 -8.82 -4.51
CA ASN A 172 14.42 -7.58 -5.15
C ASN A 172 13.18 -6.82 -5.62
N THR A 173 12.92 -5.68 -5.00
CA THR A 173 11.66 -4.97 -5.17
C THR A 173 11.88 -3.48 -5.43
N ILE A 174 11.09 -2.92 -6.34
CA ILE A 174 11.01 -1.48 -6.60
C ILE A 174 9.57 -1.05 -6.36
N VAL A 175 9.38 -0.09 -5.47
CA VAL A 175 8.12 0.60 -5.24
C VAL A 175 8.25 2.00 -5.84
N ASP A 176 7.61 2.20 -6.98
CA ASP A 176 7.60 3.48 -7.70
C ASP A 176 6.33 4.28 -7.38
N LEU A 177 6.55 5.38 -6.64
CA LEU A 177 5.55 6.35 -6.20
C LEU A 177 5.61 7.66 -7.01
N SER A 178 6.40 7.73 -8.09
CA SER A 178 6.62 8.92 -8.94
C SER A 178 5.34 9.58 -9.46
N ARG A 179 4.29 8.78 -9.66
CA ARG A 179 3.00 9.26 -10.20
C ARG A 179 2.04 9.80 -9.15
N ILE A 180 2.39 9.70 -7.87
CA ILE A 180 1.60 10.31 -6.81
C ILE A 180 1.87 11.82 -6.83
N GLY A 181 0.83 12.64 -6.73
CA GLY A 181 0.95 14.09 -6.77
C GLY A 181 1.29 14.69 -5.41
N SER A 182 0.57 14.28 -4.35
CA SER A 182 0.72 14.82 -3.00
C SER A 182 2.02 14.34 -2.34
N VAL A 183 2.79 15.30 -1.83
CA VAL A 183 4.00 15.07 -1.06
C VAL A 183 3.67 14.37 0.27
N GLU A 184 2.58 14.78 0.91
CA GLU A 184 2.09 14.17 2.16
C GLU A 184 1.71 12.70 1.95
N THR A 185 1.09 12.37 0.81
CA THR A 185 0.74 10.99 0.45
C THR A 185 1.99 10.16 0.19
N LYS A 186 3.00 10.72 -0.49
CA LYS A 186 4.31 10.06 -0.68
C LYS A 186 4.98 9.78 0.66
N ALA A 187 5.05 10.79 1.53
CA ALA A 187 5.61 10.67 2.87
C ALA A 187 4.90 9.58 3.67
N LEU A 188 3.56 9.56 3.66
CA LEU A 188 2.77 8.54 4.36
C LEU A 188 3.04 7.13 3.81
N LEU A 189 3.04 6.95 2.50
CA LEU A 189 3.34 5.65 1.87
C LEU A 189 4.76 5.18 2.19
N MET A 190 5.74 6.07 2.12
CA MET A 190 7.12 5.77 2.53
C MET A 190 7.16 5.38 4.02
N GLY A 191 6.48 6.12 4.89
CA GLY A 191 6.42 5.86 6.33
C GLY A 191 5.78 4.51 6.65
N VAL A 192 4.67 4.16 6.00
CA VAL A 192 4.01 2.85 6.16
C VAL A 192 4.92 1.71 5.69
N LEU A 193 5.62 1.86 4.57
CA LEU A 193 6.57 0.84 4.10
C LEU A 193 7.72 0.63 5.10
N ILE A 194 8.22 1.71 5.70
CA ILE A 194 9.27 1.64 6.73
C ILE A 194 8.76 1.02 8.02
N LEU A 195 7.53 1.34 8.44
CA LEU A 195 6.88 0.70 9.59
C LEU A 195 6.78 -0.81 9.39
N LYS A 196 6.20 -1.23 8.25
CA LYS A 196 6.03 -2.65 7.94
C LYS A 196 7.37 -3.38 7.82
N LEU A 197 8.38 -2.75 7.21
CA LEU A 197 9.74 -3.30 7.16
C LEU A 197 10.32 -3.50 8.56
N SER A 198 10.17 -2.51 9.44
CA SER A 198 10.66 -2.57 10.82
C SER A 198 10.04 -3.74 11.59
N GLU A 199 8.72 -3.86 11.54
CA GLU A 199 7.96 -4.93 12.19
C GLU A 199 8.34 -6.29 11.60
N PHE A 200 8.39 -6.41 10.27
CA PHE A 200 8.80 -7.63 9.59
C PHE A 200 10.21 -8.09 10.02
N ARG A 201 11.17 -7.16 10.09
CA ARG A 201 12.53 -7.46 10.53
C ARG A 201 12.60 -7.82 12.00
N GLN A 202 11.85 -7.14 12.86
CA GLN A 202 11.78 -7.44 14.28
C GLN A 202 11.23 -8.85 14.53
N SER A 203 10.16 -9.24 13.83
CA SER A 203 9.49 -10.52 14.01
C SER A 203 10.26 -11.70 13.41
N MET A 204 10.93 -11.51 12.26
CA MET A 204 11.62 -12.61 11.55
C MET A 204 13.05 -12.86 12.04
N SER A 205 13.60 -11.98 12.87
CA SER A 205 15.00 -12.05 13.27
C SER A 205 15.23 -12.96 14.46
N ILE A 206 16.01 -14.02 14.25
CA ILE A 206 16.54 -14.85 15.35
C ILE A 206 17.90 -14.27 15.78
N GLY A 207 17.88 -13.48 16.84
CA GLY A 207 19.08 -12.85 17.41
C GLY A 207 19.33 -11.41 16.95
N THR A 208 20.43 -10.83 17.43
CA THR A 208 20.84 -9.44 17.15
C THR A 208 22.20 -9.38 16.46
N ASN A 209 22.53 -8.25 15.83
CA ASN A 209 23.73 -8.05 15.04
C ASN A 209 23.90 -9.05 13.88
N LEU A 210 22.81 -9.29 13.15
CA LEU A 210 22.82 -10.15 11.98
C LEU A 210 23.69 -9.55 10.87
N PRO A 211 24.35 -10.37 10.03
CA PRO A 211 25.05 -9.87 8.86
C PRO A 211 24.07 -9.18 7.90
N LEU A 212 24.60 -8.32 7.01
CA LEU A 212 23.79 -7.65 6.01
C LEU A 212 23.05 -8.68 5.13
N LYS A 213 21.71 -8.60 5.10
CA LYS A 213 20.82 -9.47 4.33
C LYS A 213 20.06 -8.72 3.25
N HIS A 214 19.68 -7.49 3.56
CA HIS A 214 18.83 -6.68 2.70
C HIS A 214 19.19 -5.19 2.82
N VAL A 215 18.97 -4.44 1.75
CA VAL A 215 19.20 -2.99 1.72
C VAL A 215 17.97 -2.26 1.19
N THR A 216 17.47 -1.31 1.97
CA THR A 216 16.43 -0.37 1.53
C THR A 216 17.05 0.92 1.03
N ILE A 217 16.71 1.33 -0.18
CA ILE A 217 17.08 2.62 -0.79
C ILE A 217 15.88 3.56 -0.71
N LEU A 218 16.00 4.63 0.08
CA LEU A 218 15.02 5.71 0.13
C LEU A 218 15.50 6.88 -0.73
N GLU A 219 14.85 7.07 -1.87
CA GLU A 219 15.03 8.25 -2.71
C GLU A 219 14.20 9.43 -2.22
N GLU A 220 14.72 10.65 -2.40
CA GLU A 220 14.17 11.92 -1.90
C GLU A 220 13.68 11.77 -0.45
N ALA A 221 14.57 11.30 0.42
CA ALA A 221 14.25 10.95 1.79
C ALA A 221 13.67 12.11 2.61
N HIS A 222 13.90 13.37 2.22
CA HIS A 222 13.27 14.55 2.84
C HIS A 222 11.74 14.51 2.81
N ASN A 223 11.11 13.69 1.95
CA ASN A 223 9.65 13.51 1.98
C ASN A 223 9.20 12.92 3.32
N LEU A 224 9.93 11.93 3.85
CA LEU A 224 9.63 11.28 5.13
C LEU A 224 10.44 11.90 6.29
N LEU A 225 11.72 12.16 6.07
CA LEU A 225 12.68 12.62 7.07
C LEU A 225 12.86 14.14 7.02
N LYS A 226 11.77 14.86 6.88
CA LYS A 226 11.79 16.32 6.66
C LYS A 226 12.33 17.06 7.87
N LYS A 227 13.26 17.98 7.66
CA LYS A 227 13.68 18.93 8.70
C LYS A 227 12.52 19.89 9.04
N THR A 228 12.07 19.86 10.29
CA THR A 228 11.07 20.81 10.80
C THR A 228 11.76 22.05 11.38
N SER A 229 11.33 23.24 11.00
CA SER A 229 11.81 24.48 11.61
C SER A 229 11.10 24.74 12.94
N THR A 230 11.85 25.24 13.93
CA THR A 230 11.31 25.67 15.24
C THR A 230 10.46 26.96 15.16
N ASP A 231 10.33 27.55 13.97
CA ASP A 231 9.69 28.86 13.74
C ASP A 231 8.20 28.76 13.33
N GLN A 232 7.67 27.57 13.04
CA GLN A 232 6.23 27.35 12.86
C GLN A 232 5.54 27.12 14.21
N ASN A 233 4.21 27.29 14.30
CA ASN A 233 3.39 27.13 15.51
C ASN A 233 3.98 26.08 16.47
N GLN A 234 4.55 26.57 17.59
CA GLN A 234 5.55 25.85 18.39
C GLN A 234 5.12 24.45 18.82
N GLU A 235 3.84 24.21 19.08
CA GLU A 235 3.35 22.89 19.49
C GLU A 235 3.33 21.87 18.34
N SER A 236 2.77 22.22 17.17
CA SER A 236 2.68 21.31 16.02
C SER A 236 4.03 20.98 15.40
N ALA A 237 4.93 21.98 15.30
CA ALA A 237 6.26 21.79 14.74
C ALA A 237 7.13 20.87 15.62
N ASN A 238 6.97 20.97 16.96
CA ASN A 238 7.67 20.11 17.91
C ASN A 238 7.20 18.65 17.82
N LEU A 239 5.89 18.41 17.67
CA LEU A 239 5.36 17.05 17.51
C LEU A 239 5.85 16.39 16.22
N GLN A 240 5.79 17.13 15.11
CA GLN A 240 6.26 16.61 13.83
C GLN A 240 7.77 16.33 13.85
N GLY A 241 8.58 17.25 14.37
CA GLY A 241 10.03 17.09 14.47
C GLY A 241 10.43 15.88 15.33
N LYS A 242 9.76 15.71 16.47
CA LYS A 242 9.96 14.53 17.32
C LYS A 242 9.60 13.23 16.61
N SER A 243 8.49 13.22 15.86
CA SER A 243 8.05 12.03 15.11
C SER A 243 9.06 11.67 14.01
N VAL A 244 9.60 12.67 13.30
CA VAL A 244 10.66 12.47 12.30
C VAL A 244 11.94 11.92 12.93
N GLU A 245 12.36 12.45 14.09
CA GLU A 245 13.51 11.93 14.84
C GLU A 245 13.32 10.46 15.23
N MET A 246 12.13 10.10 15.70
CA MET A 246 11.80 8.71 16.08
C MET A 246 11.84 7.76 14.87
N ILE A 247 11.35 8.18 13.70
CA ILE A 247 11.44 7.40 12.45
C ILE A 247 12.90 7.20 12.06
N SER A 248 13.70 8.27 12.09
CA SER A 248 15.13 8.21 11.77
C SER A 248 15.92 7.28 12.70
N ASN A 249 15.59 7.28 13.99
CA ASN A 249 16.18 6.37 14.95
C ASN A 249 15.74 4.92 14.71
N SER A 250 14.46 4.70 14.39
CA SER A 250 13.94 3.36 14.04
C SER A 250 14.65 2.77 12.82
N ILE A 251 14.89 3.60 11.78
CA ILE A 251 15.73 3.25 10.61
C ILE A 251 17.13 2.82 11.05
N ALA A 252 17.74 3.55 11.98
CA ALA A 252 19.08 3.23 12.48
C ALA A 252 19.12 1.94 13.31
N GLU A 253 18.07 1.62 14.05
CA GLU A 253 17.97 0.42 14.90
C GLU A 253 17.85 -0.87 14.09
N MET A 254 17.15 -0.82 12.95
CA MET A 254 16.97 -1.96 12.04
C MET A 254 18.28 -2.59 11.54
N ARG A 255 19.41 -1.88 11.63
CA ARG A 255 20.75 -2.42 11.33
C ARG A 255 21.07 -3.70 12.10
N THR A 256 20.53 -3.87 13.32
CA THR A 256 20.77 -5.06 14.14
C THR A 256 20.14 -6.32 13.54
N PHE A 257 19.14 -6.15 12.68
CA PHE A 257 18.41 -7.23 12.00
C PHE A 257 18.98 -7.55 10.62
N GLY A 258 20.12 -6.97 10.24
CA GLY A 258 20.74 -7.17 8.94
C GLY A 258 20.12 -6.34 7.81
N GLU A 259 19.38 -5.28 8.17
CA GLU A 259 18.80 -4.31 7.24
C GLU A 259 19.76 -3.10 7.08
N GLY A 260 20.23 -2.86 5.85
CA GLY A 260 20.99 -1.67 5.51
C GLY A 260 20.10 -0.59 4.90
N PHE A 261 20.45 0.68 5.11
CA PHE A 261 19.74 1.80 4.51
C PHE A 261 20.68 2.65 3.65
N ILE A 262 20.22 2.99 2.45
CA ILE A 262 20.81 4.01 1.58
C ILE A 262 19.80 5.15 1.50
N ILE A 263 20.17 6.30 2.07
CA ILE A 263 19.36 7.51 2.05
C ILE A 263 19.91 8.41 0.95
N VAL A 264 19.08 8.72 -0.05
CA VAL A 264 19.44 9.56 -1.20
C VAL A 264 18.60 10.83 -1.16
N ASP A 265 19.27 11.98 -1.23
CA ASP A 265 18.62 13.28 -1.25
C ASP A 265 19.48 14.31 -1.99
N GLN A 266 18.84 15.29 -2.63
CA GLN A 266 19.52 16.38 -3.34
C GLN A 266 19.98 17.49 -2.39
N SER A 267 19.30 17.67 -1.26
CA SER A 267 19.56 18.76 -0.31
C SER A 267 19.72 18.22 1.12
N PRO A 268 20.97 18.03 1.59
CA PRO A 268 21.26 17.63 2.96
C PRO A 268 20.53 18.48 4.01
N THR A 269 20.33 19.79 3.78
CA THR A 269 19.63 20.66 4.74
C THR A 269 18.12 20.47 4.81
N SER A 270 17.52 19.77 3.84
CA SER A 270 16.10 19.42 3.82
C SER A 270 15.78 18.18 4.66
N VAL A 271 16.80 17.37 4.96
CA VAL A 271 16.69 16.15 5.76
C VAL A 271 17.01 16.45 7.23
N ASP A 272 16.33 15.74 8.13
CA ASP A 272 16.58 15.86 9.56
C ASP A 272 18.02 15.47 9.93
N ILE A 273 18.59 16.19 10.90
CA ILE A 273 19.98 16.02 11.31
C ILE A 273 20.27 14.64 11.90
N SER A 274 19.27 13.97 12.50
CA SER A 274 19.41 12.61 13.03
C SER A 274 19.79 11.63 11.92
N ALA A 275 19.19 11.74 10.72
CA ALA A 275 19.48 10.85 9.60
C ALA A 275 20.92 11.05 9.09
N ILE A 276 21.39 12.29 9.05
CA ILE A 276 22.78 12.62 8.67
C ILE A 276 23.77 12.07 9.72
N LYS A 277 23.44 12.13 11.01
CA LYS A 277 24.27 11.59 12.08
C LYS A 277 24.32 10.06 12.09
N ASN A 278 23.19 9.41 11.83
CA ASN A 278 23.04 7.96 11.90
C ASN A 278 23.61 7.22 10.67
N THR A 279 23.96 7.94 9.60
CA THR A 279 24.58 7.34 8.40
C THR A 279 26.10 7.17 8.56
N ASN A 280 26.56 5.91 8.51
CA ASN A 280 27.96 5.54 8.70
C ASN A 280 28.87 5.87 7.51
N THR A 281 28.33 5.71 6.29
CA THR A 281 29.04 5.99 5.03
C THR A 281 28.33 7.15 4.35
N LYS A 282 29.12 8.13 3.92
CA LYS A 282 28.63 9.34 3.25
C LYS A 282 29.31 9.48 1.90
N ILE A 283 28.50 9.62 0.85
CA ILE A 283 28.95 9.82 -0.53
C ILE A 283 28.39 11.17 -0.96
N ILE A 284 29.23 12.20 -0.93
CA ILE A 284 28.83 13.58 -1.21
C ILE A 284 29.26 13.92 -2.63
N MET A 285 28.28 14.02 -3.54
CA MET A 285 28.51 14.52 -4.89
C MET A 285 28.43 16.05 -4.93
N ARG A 286 28.42 16.62 -6.13
CA ARG A 286 28.31 18.07 -6.31
C ARG A 286 27.07 18.63 -5.60
N LEU A 287 27.29 19.57 -4.69
CA LEU A 287 26.23 20.33 -4.00
C LEU A 287 26.32 21.81 -4.42
N PRO A 288 25.26 22.40 -5.01
CA PRO A 288 25.33 23.78 -5.50
C PRO A 288 25.16 24.81 -4.37
N GLU A 289 24.39 24.49 -3.33
CA GLU A 289 24.03 25.40 -2.26
C GLU A 289 25.08 25.41 -1.15
N LYS A 290 25.40 26.61 -0.65
CA LYS A 290 26.43 26.79 0.38
C LYS A 290 26.06 26.09 1.69
N SER A 291 24.81 26.22 2.13
CA SER A 291 24.32 25.59 3.37
C SER A 291 24.35 24.06 3.28
N ASP A 292 24.08 23.50 2.11
CA ASP A 292 24.18 22.06 1.86
C ASP A 292 25.64 21.59 1.88
N CYS A 293 26.55 22.35 1.28
CA CYS A 293 27.99 22.08 1.36
C CYS A 293 28.49 22.10 2.81
N GLU A 294 28.08 23.10 3.60
CA GLU A 294 28.45 23.22 5.01
C GLU A 294 27.90 22.05 5.83
N ALA A 295 26.62 21.71 5.69
CA ALA A 295 26.00 20.60 6.43
C ALA A 295 26.66 19.26 6.10
N ALA A 296 26.83 18.95 4.81
CA ALA A 296 27.40 17.68 4.38
C ALA A 296 28.92 17.61 4.62
N GLY A 297 29.66 18.66 4.30
CA GLY A 297 31.11 18.72 4.46
C GLY A 297 31.57 18.66 5.92
N CYS A 298 30.90 19.38 6.82
CA CYS A 298 31.18 19.28 8.26
C CYS A 298 30.91 17.88 8.80
N SER A 299 29.92 17.16 8.24
CA SER A 299 29.58 15.81 8.69
C SER A 299 30.62 14.73 8.37
N ILE A 300 31.59 15.05 7.51
CA ILE A 300 32.72 14.17 7.13
C ILE A 300 34.09 14.79 7.44
N GLY A 301 34.12 15.89 8.20
CA GLY A 301 35.36 16.53 8.66
C GLY A 301 36.13 17.33 7.59
N LEU A 302 35.46 17.85 6.55
CA LEU A 302 36.11 18.75 5.60
C LEU A 302 36.43 20.10 6.25
N ASN A 303 37.54 20.72 5.84
CA ASN A 303 37.84 22.12 6.19
C ASN A 303 37.13 23.11 5.25
N ASP A 304 37.10 24.39 5.61
CA ASP A 304 36.40 25.45 4.86
C ASP A 304 36.78 25.50 3.37
N LYS A 305 38.06 25.28 3.04
CA LYS A 305 38.51 25.27 1.64
C LYS A 305 37.95 24.07 0.88
N GLN A 306 37.97 22.88 1.49
CA GLN A 306 37.41 21.67 0.90
C GLN A 306 35.89 21.74 0.76
N ILE A 307 35.19 22.33 1.73
CA ILE A 307 33.73 22.55 1.67
C ILE A 307 33.37 23.38 0.43
N MET A 308 34.10 24.45 0.16
CA MET A 308 33.87 25.30 -1.02
C MET A 308 34.11 24.56 -2.35
N GLU A 309 34.96 23.53 -2.38
CA GLU A 309 35.22 22.73 -3.58
C GLU A 309 34.09 21.76 -3.92
N LEU A 310 33.19 21.42 -2.97
CA LEU A 310 32.03 20.56 -3.23
C LEU A 310 31.13 21.11 -4.35
N THR A 311 31.05 22.44 -4.49
CA THR A 311 30.27 23.11 -5.54
C THR A 311 30.80 22.89 -6.96
N LYS A 312 32.07 22.50 -7.08
CA LYS A 312 32.82 22.40 -8.33
C LYS A 312 33.09 20.96 -8.77
N LEU A 313 32.63 19.96 -8.02
CA LEU A 313 32.84 18.55 -8.36
C LEU A 313 32.23 18.22 -9.73
N ASP A 314 33.00 17.52 -10.56
CA ASP A 314 32.51 17.02 -11.84
C ASP A 314 31.47 15.91 -11.65
N LYS A 315 30.64 15.67 -12.68
CA LYS A 315 29.68 14.57 -12.68
C LYS A 315 30.38 13.23 -12.38
N GLY A 316 29.87 12.50 -11.40
CA GLY A 316 30.43 11.24 -10.94
C GLY A 316 31.69 11.38 -10.07
N VAL A 317 32.11 12.57 -9.67
CA VAL A 317 33.13 12.76 -8.63
C VAL A 317 32.43 12.98 -7.29
N ALA A 318 32.88 12.30 -6.24
CA ALA A 318 32.32 12.40 -4.91
C ALA A 318 33.41 12.46 -3.84
N ALA A 319 33.17 13.22 -2.78
CA ALA A 319 33.88 13.09 -1.51
C ALA A 319 33.23 11.94 -0.73
N ILE A 320 34.01 10.90 -0.43
CA ILE A 320 33.55 9.69 0.25
C ILE A 320 34.21 9.60 1.60
N TYR A 321 33.41 9.35 2.62
CA TYR A 321 33.87 9.09 3.97
C TYR A 321 33.09 7.93 4.56
N GLN A 322 33.79 7.12 5.35
CA GLN A 322 33.19 6.10 6.19
C GLN A 322 33.77 6.28 7.59
N ASN A 323 32.95 6.04 8.63
CA ASN A 323 33.44 6.12 10.01
C ASN A 323 34.73 5.29 10.18
N ASN A 324 35.66 5.84 10.97
CA ASN A 324 37.01 5.33 11.21
C ASN A 324 38.01 5.53 10.07
N TRP A 325 37.63 6.15 8.95
CA TRP A 325 38.62 6.66 8.00
C TRP A 325 39.32 7.88 8.59
N LEU A 326 40.61 8.04 8.26
CA LEU A 326 41.42 9.17 8.73
C LEU A 326 40.96 10.50 8.12
N GLU A 327 40.59 10.46 6.84
CA GLU A 327 40.13 11.60 6.08
C GLU A 327 39.17 11.16 4.98
N ALA A 328 38.37 12.10 4.48
CA ALA A 328 37.54 11.87 3.31
C ALA A 328 38.41 11.76 2.05
N VAL A 329 38.03 10.85 1.15
CA VAL A 329 38.74 10.62 -0.11
C VAL A 329 37.92 11.10 -1.29
N LEU A 330 38.57 11.75 -2.25
CA LEU A 330 37.94 12.17 -3.49
C LEU A 330 37.97 11.02 -4.50
N THR A 331 36.80 10.55 -4.92
CA THR A 331 36.66 9.35 -5.76
C THR A 331 35.89 9.68 -7.03
N LYS A 332 36.31 9.09 -8.16
CA LYS A 332 35.52 9.03 -9.38
C LYS A 332 34.69 7.74 -9.36
N ILE A 333 33.37 7.89 -9.33
CA ILE A 333 32.40 6.80 -9.38
C ILE A 333 32.22 6.38 -10.83
N ASP A 334 32.33 5.08 -11.07
CA ASP A 334 32.09 4.48 -12.39
C ASP A 334 30.63 4.66 -12.82
N LYS A 335 30.43 4.80 -14.13
CA LYS A 335 29.08 4.79 -14.70
C LYS A 335 28.44 3.41 -14.47
N SER A 336 27.13 3.39 -14.19
CA SER A 336 26.32 2.16 -14.21
C SER A 336 26.53 1.37 -15.51
N SER A 337 26.43 0.03 -15.43
CA SER A 337 26.67 -0.85 -16.58
C SER A 337 25.50 -0.87 -17.56
N ASP A 338 24.34 -0.38 -17.14
CA ASP A 338 23.07 -0.37 -17.88
C ASP A 338 22.60 -1.81 -18.24
N LEU A 339 23.10 -2.83 -17.53
CA LEU A 339 22.87 -4.26 -17.82
C LEU A 339 21.39 -4.67 -17.86
N TYR A 340 20.56 -4.05 -17.02
CA TYR A 340 19.15 -4.37 -16.87
C TYR A 340 18.22 -3.26 -17.41
N GLU A 341 18.78 -2.28 -18.10
CA GLU A 341 18.04 -1.12 -18.59
C GLU A 341 17.05 -1.55 -19.68
N ILE A 342 15.81 -1.06 -19.57
CA ILE A 342 14.80 -1.17 -20.61
C ILE A 342 14.53 0.20 -21.22
N SER A 343 14.37 0.25 -22.54
CA SER A 343 14.14 1.50 -23.27
C SER A 343 12.78 2.13 -22.97
N THR A 344 11.79 1.32 -22.61
CA THR A 344 10.41 1.74 -22.41
C THR A 344 9.73 0.86 -21.39
N THR A 345 8.91 1.47 -20.53
CA THR A 345 8.04 0.75 -19.60
C THR A 345 7.14 -0.23 -20.36
N PRO A 346 7.02 -1.51 -19.93
CA PRO A 346 6.10 -2.45 -20.54
C PRO A 346 4.66 -1.96 -20.43
N ILE A 347 3.83 -2.36 -21.40
CA ILE A 347 2.39 -2.13 -21.35
C ILE A 347 1.73 -3.50 -21.19
N GLN A 348 1.01 -3.66 -20.09
CA GLN A 348 0.20 -4.85 -19.85
C GLN A 348 -1.07 -4.76 -20.71
N ASP A 349 -1.25 -5.74 -21.59
CA ASP A 349 -2.48 -5.87 -22.35
C ASP A 349 -3.62 -6.30 -21.42
N ARG A 350 -4.63 -5.43 -21.27
CA ARG A 350 -5.83 -5.70 -20.48
C ARG A 350 -6.49 -7.01 -20.90
N LYS A 351 -6.43 -7.36 -22.19
CA LYS A 351 -7.00 -8.59 -22.72
C LYS A 351 -6.44 -9.85 -22.05
N ASN A 352 -5.15 -9.86 -21.70
CA ASN A 352 -4.56 -11.00 -20.99
C ASN A 352 -5.23 -11.25 -19.64
N ARG A 353 -5.70 -10.19 -18.97
CA ARG A 353 -6.40 -10.30 -17.70
C ARG A 353 -7.86 -10.71 -17.89
N THR A 354 -8.58 -10.14 -18.88
CA THR A 354 -9.98 -10.51 -19.14
C THR A 354 -10.11 -11.95 -19.61
N THR A 355 -9.20 -12.42 -20.48
CA THR A 355 -9.13 -13.83 -20.90
C THR A 355 -8.84 -14.75 -19.70
N LEU A 356 -7.87 -14.39 -18.84
CA LEU A 356 -7.57 -15.18 -17.64
C LEU A 356 -8.78 -15.27 -16.70
N ILE A 357 -9.46 -14.17 -16.43
CA ILE A 357 -10.66 -14.18 -15.57
C ILE A 357 -11.75 -15.04 -16.22
N GLY A 358 -11.95 -14.95 -17.53
CA GLY A 358 -12.90 -15.77 -18.27
C GLY A 358 -12.64 -17.27 -18.13
N ASP A 359 -11.40 -17.69 -18.36
CA ASP A 359 -10.98 -19.08 -18.21
C ASP A 359 -11.21 -19.58 -16.78
N LEU A 360 -10.88 -18.76 -15.77
CA LEU A 360 -11.05 -19.10 -14.37
C LEU A 360 -12.51 -19.19 -13.94
N LEU A 361 -13.35 -18.26 -14.38
CA LEU A 361 -14.79 -18.28 -14.07
C LEU A 361 -15.47 -19.49 -14.70
N THR A 362 -15.14 -19.80 -15.95
CA THR A 362 -15.67 -20.97 -16.66
C THR A 362 -15.33 -22.25 -15.89
N GLU A 363 -14.08 -22.43 -15.49
CA GLU A 363 -13.65 -23.59 -14.71
C GLU A 363 -14.29 -23.61 -13.31
N LEU A 364 -14.38 -22.45 -12.65
CA LEU A 364 -14.93 -22.33 -11.29
C LEU A 364 -16.41 -22.69 -11.25
N ILE A 365 -17.20 -22.18 -12.19
CA ILE A 365 -18.63 -22.44 -12.29
C ILE A 365 -18.89 -23.90 -12.71
N THR A 366 -18.06 -24.45 -13.59
CA THR A 366 -18.15 -25.88 -13.97
C THR A 366 -17.90 -26.78 -12.77
N GLN A 367 -16.84 -26.52 -11.99
CA GLN A 367 -16.52 -27.32 -10.82
C GLN A 367 -17.57 -27.19 -9.71
N ASP A 368 -18.13 -25.99 -9.49
CA ASP A 368 -19.19 -25.80 -8.49
C ASP A 368 -20.48 -26.53 -8.85
N ALA A 369 -20.85 -26.57 -10.14
CA ALA A 369 -21.98 -27.36 -10.63
C ALA A 369 -21.83 -28.88 -10.40
N ASP A 370 -20.58 -29.36 -10.40
CA ASP A 370 -20.23 -30.75 -10.11
C ASP A 370 -19.98 -31.03 -8.61
N ASP A 371 -20.22 -30.03 -7.73
CA ASP A 371 -19.87 -30.03 -6.30
C ASP A 371 -18.43 -30.52 -6.04
N ASN A 372 -17.49 -29.98 -6.83
CA ASN A 372 -16.09 -30.32 -6.80
C ASN A 372 -15.21 -29.06 -6.64
N PHE A 373 -13.99 -29.24 -6.14
CA PHE A 373 -12.97 -28.20 -6.16
C PHE A 373 -11.59 -28.81 -6.33
N ASN A 374 -10.96 -28.54 -7.47
CA ASN A 374 -9.64 -29.02 -7.81
C ASN A 374 -8.72 -27.87 -8.20
N MET A 375 -7.88 -27.48 -7.24
CA MET A 375 -6.89 -26.42 -7.34
C MET A 375 -5.87 -26.63 -8.48
N SER A 376 -5.64 -27.87 -8.93
CA SER A 376 -4.68 -28.16 -10.00
C SER A 376 -5.11 -27.59 -11.35
N TRP A 377 -6.41 -27.54 -11.64
CA TRP A 377 -6.93 -26.97 -12.89
C TRP A 377 -6.74 -25.46 -12.93
N PHE A 378 -7.12 -24.77 -11.85
CA PHE A 378 -6.87 -23.32 -11.71
C PHE A 378 -5.37 -22.99 -11.82
N ASN A 379 -4.50 -23.77 -11.18
CA ASN A 379 -3.05 -23.59 -11.32
C ASN A 379 -2.57 -23.73 -12.76
N THR A 380 -3.15 -24.65 -13.54
CA THR A 380 -2.82 -24.84 -14.95
C THR A 380 -3.20 -23.59 -15.77
N ILE A 381 -4.42 -23.08 -15.58
CA ILE A 381 -4.92 -21.85 -16.21
C ILE A 381 -4.01 -20.67 -15.85
N ILE A 382 -3.80 -20.43 -14.54
CA ILE A 382 -2.97 -19.33 -14.02
C ILE A 382 -1.56 -19.38 -14.60
N ASN A 383 -0.92 -20.56 -14.60
CA ASN A 383 0.45 -20.73 -15.08
C ASN A 383 0.57 -20.45 -16.59
N SER A 384 -0.41 -20.88 -17.38
CA SER A 384 -0.43 -20.70 -18.84
C SER A 384 -0.70 -19.25 -19.27
N SER A 385 -1.28 -18.42 -18.40
CA SER A 385 -1.66 -17.05 -18.72
C SER A 385 -0.47 -16.12 -18.95
N LYS A 386 -0.73 -15.00 -19.64
CA LYS A 386 0.28 -13.98 -20.00
C LYS A 386 0.34 -12.79 -19.04
N VAL A 387 -0.35 -12.86 -17.90
CA VAL A 387 -0.27 -11.82 -16.86
C VAL A 387 1.05 -11.90 -16.09
N SER A 388 1.36 -10.85 -15.32
CA SER A 388 2.58 -10.78 -14.49
C SER A 388 2.68 -11.94 -13.49
N LYS A 389 3.90 -12.27 -13.07
CA LYS A 389 4.15 -13.29 -12.03
C LYS A 389 3.39 -12.95 -10.74
N PHE A 390 3.38 -11.67 -10.36
CA PHE A 390 2.66 -11.21 -9.19
C PHE A 390 1.14 -11.37 -9.34
N ALA A 391 0.53 -10.97 -10.47
CA ALA A 391 -0.90 -11.17 -10.70
C ALA A 391 -1.30 -12.66 -10.66
N LYS A 392 -0.42 -13.56 -11.14
CA LYS A 392 -0.62 -15.01 -10.98
C LYS A 392 -0.64 -15.44 -9.52
N THR A 393 0.28 -14.92 -8.70
CA THR A 393 0.33 -15.20 -7.27
C THR A 393 -0.89 -14.64 -6.54
N ASP A 394 -1.27 -13.40 -6.84
CA ASP A 394 -2.44 -12.74 -6.27
C ASP A 394 -3.73 -13.52 -6.52
N ILE A 395 -3.98 -13.88 -7.78
CA ILE A 395 -5.16 -14.67 -8.15
C ILE A 395 -5.11 -16.04 -7.46
N ARG A 396 -3.94 -16.69 -7.40
CA ARG A 396 -3.79 -17.97 -6.69
C ARG A 396 -4.15 -17.85 -5.21
N ASN A 397 -3.78 -16.76 -4.56
CA ASN A 397 -4.12 -16.52 -3.17
C ASN A 397 -5.64 -16.39 -2.97
N LEU A 398 -6.38 -15.75 -3.89
CA LEU A 398 -7.84 -15.70 -3.83
C LEU A 398 -8.46 -17.12 -3.84
N PHE A 399 -7.97 -18.01 -4.70
CA PHE A 399 -8.43 -19.39 -4.74
C PHE A 399 -8.04 -20.19 -3.49
N LEU A 400 -6.87 -19.94 -2.90
CA LEU A 400 -6.46 -20.56 -1.64
C LEU A 400 -7.33 -20.08 -0.46
N GLU A 401 -7.74 -18.82 -0.44
CA GLU A 401 -8.70 -18.30 0.55
C GLU A 401 -10.06 -18.98 0.41
N TYR A 402 -10.56 -19.10 -0.83
CA TYR A 402 -11.80 -19.81 -1.11
C TYR A 402 -11.71 -21.29 -0.69
N GLN A 403 -10.61 -21.97 -1.02
CA GLN A 403 -10.39 -23.37 -0.66
C GLN A 403 -10.52 -23.62 0.86
N LYS A 404 -10.05 -22.69 1.70
CA LYS A 404 -10.19 -22.79 3.16
C LYS A 404 -11.65 -22.77 3.63
N LYS A 405 -12.54 -22.15 2.86
CA LYS A 405 -13.97 -22.00 3.18
C LYS A 405 -14.85 -23.02 2.42
N TYR A 406 -14.29 -23.78 1.48
CA TYR A 406 -15.03 -24.65 0.57
C TYR A 406 -15.87 -25.72 1.28
N GLU A 407 -15.34 -26.39 2.30
CA GLU A 407 -16.05 -27.43 3.05
C GLU A 407 -16.83 -26.87 4.26
N THR A 408 -17.08 -25.57 4.30
CA THR A 408 -17.72 -24.89 5.45
C THR A 408 -19.08 -24.32 5.06
N GLU A 409 -19.90 -23.97 6.07
CA GLU A 409 -21.16 -23.25 5.86
C GLU A 409 -20.97 -21.88 5.17
N GLN A 410 -19.73 -21.35 5.15
CA GLN A 410 -19.39 -20.11 4.46
C GLN A 410 -19.16 -20.29 2.95
N LYS A 411 -19.19 -21.52 2.40
CA LYS A 411 -18.94 -21.81 0.98
C LYS A 411 -19.72 -20.88 0.03
N PRO A 412 -21.05 -20.65 0.20
CA PRO A 412 -21.81 -19.84 -0.75
C PRO A 412 -21.33 -18.38 -0.77
N PHE A 413 -21.13 -17.78 0.41
CA PHE A 413 -20.60 -16.41 0.52
C PHE A 413 -19.19 -16.34 -0.08
N ALA A 414 -18.32 -17.29 0.25
CA ALA A 414 -16.95 -17.33 -0.24
C ALA A 414 -16.88 -17.46 -1.77
N PHE A 415 -17.83 -18.18 -2.38
CA PHE A 415 -17.94 -18.34 -3.82
C PHE A 415 -18.32 -17.03 -4.50
N SER A 416 -19.38 -16.38 -4.01
CA SER A 416 -19.80 -15.06 -4.51
C SER A 416 -18.71 -14.00 -4.29
N GLU A 417 -18.03 -14.02 -3.14
CA GLU A 417 -16.88 -13.16 -2.83
C GLU A 417 -15.72 -13.39 -3.80
N LEU A 418 -15.36 -14.64 -4.10
CA LEU A 418 -14.29 -14.97 -5.05
C LEU A 418 -14.61 -14.43 -6.45
N ILE A 419 -15.82 -14.67 -6.96
CA ILE A 419 -16.27 -14.16 -8.26
C ILE A 419 -16.22 -12.63 -8.28
N PHE A 420 -16.73 -11.98 -7.24
CA PHE A 420 -16.71 -10.52 -7.15
C PHE A 420 -15.28 -9.96 -7.12
N LYS A 421 -14.36 -10.57 -6.37
CA LYS A 421 -12.94 -10.19 -6.32
C LYS A 421 -12.23 -10.40 -7.66
N LEU A 422 -12.54 -11.49 -8.38
CA LEU A 422 -11.98 -11.75 -9.72
C LEU A 422 -12.43 -10.69 -10.72
N MET A 423 -13.73 -10.40 -10.75
CA MET A 423 -14.33 -9.41 -11.65
C MET A 423 -13.90 -7.98 -11.32
N ASN A 424 -13.76 -7.66 -10.02
CA ASN A 424 -13.41 -6.34 -9.50
C ASN A 424 -14.21 -5.20 -10.17
N CYS A 425 -15.53 -5.38 -10.28
CA CYS A 425 -16.43 -4.54 -11.07
C CYS A 425 -17.31 -3.61 -10.23
N ASN A 426 -16.96 -3.32 -8.97
CA ASN A 426 -17.83 -2.57 -8.04
C ASN A 426 -18.33 -1.23 -8.60
N ASP A 427 -17.50 -0.49 -9.34
CA ASP A 427 -17.90 0.82 -9.88
C ASP A 427 -18.96 0.72 -10.98
N VAL A 428 -19.20 -0.45 -11.60
CA VAL A 428 -20.32 -0.61 -12.55
C VAL A 428 -21.66 -0.45 -11.84
N PHE A 429 -21.77 -0.88 -10.58
CA PHE A 429 -22.96 -0.70 -9.76
C PHE A 429 -23.19 0.78 -9.46
N ARG A 430 -22.12 1.52 -9.16
CA ARG A 430 -22.17 2.98 -8.91
C ARG A 430 -22.53 3.78 -10.15
N ILE A 431 -22.02 3.37 -11.32
CA ILE A 431 -22.34 4.04 -12.61
C ILE A 431 -23.83 4.00 -12.92
N PHE A 432 -24.51 2.91 -12.53
CA PHE A 432 -25.94 2.70 -12.77
C PHE A 432 -26.78 2.78 -11.49
N GLU A 433 -26.26 3.38 -10.43
CA GLU A 433 -26.97 3.50 -9.15
C GLU A 433 -28.23 4.37 -9.28
N ASP A 434 -28.20 5.36 -10.16
CA ASP A 434 -29.34 6.22 -10.51
C ASP A 434 -30.50 5.46 -11.18
N ARG A 435 -30.22 4.26 -11.71
CA ARG A 435 -31.20 3.37 -12.34
C ARG A 435 -31.66 2.25 -11.43
N LEU A 436 -31.06 2.11 -10.25
CA LEU A 436 -31.45 1.12 -9.26
C LEU A 436 -32.87 1.45 -8.76
N PRO A 437 -33.78 0.47 -8.60
CA PRO A 437 -35.14 0.75 -8.19
C PRO A 437 -35.19 1.42 -6.82
N GLU A 438 -36.24 2.21 -6.58
CA GLU A 438 -36.55 2.71 -5.23
C GLU A 438 -36.83 1.54 -4.28
N GLU A 439 -36.58 1.75 -2.99
CA GLU A 439 -36.89 0.73 -1.99
C GLU A 439 -38.39 0.48 -1.90
N VAL A 440 -38.76 -0.80 -1.89
CA VAL A 440 -40.14 -1.26 -1.74
C VAL A 440 -40.27 -1.97 -0.40
N LEU A 441 -41.23 -1.54 0.42
CA LEU A 441 -41.41 -2.04 1.79
C LEU A 441 -42.31 -3.29 1.86
N GLU A 442 -43.28 -3.42 0.96
CA GLU A 442 -44.21 -4.56 0.91
C GLU A 442 -44.21 -5.23 -0.46
N GLU A 443 -44.26 -6.57 -0.49
CA GLU A 443 -44.27 -7.36 -1.73
C GLU A 443 -45.45 -7.02 -2.65
N SER A 444 -46.57 -6.55 -2.08
CA SER A 444 -47.76 -6.11 -2.83
C SER A 444 -47.54 -4.84 -3.66
N ASP A 445 -46.49 -4.07 -3.37
CA ASP A 445 -46.17 -2.83 -4.08
C ASP A 445 -45.24 -3.09 -5.28
N ILE A 446 -44.83 -4.35 -5.51
CA ILE A 446 -44.05 -4.76 -6.68
C ILE A 446 -44.99 -4.90 -7.88
N ASP A 447 -45.05 -3.84 -8.69
CA ASP A 447 -45.82 -3.82 -9.94
C ASP A 447 -44.95 -4.06 -11.19
N ASP A 448 -45.58 -4.10 -12.36
CA ASP A 448 -44.89 -4.28 -13.65
C ASP A 448 -43.83 -3.17 -13.91
N SER A 449 -44.02 -1.98 -13.33
CA SER A 449 -43.08 -0.86 -13.47
C SER A 449 -41.82 -1.09 -12.63
N VAL A 450 -41.96 -1.56 -11.39
CA VAL A 450 -40.85 -1.96 -10.52
C VAL A 450 -40.05 -3.10 -11.16
N VAL A 451 -40.73 -4.15 -11.64
CA VAL A 451 -40.10 -5.29 -12.34
C VAL A 451 -39.36 -4.82 -13.60
N SER A 452 -39.98 -3.94 -14.40
CA SER A 452 -39.33 -3.36 -15.57
C SER A 452 -38.07 -2.57 -15.21
N THR A 453 -38.09 -1.81 -14.12
CA THR A 453 -36.94 -1.03 -13.65
C THR A 453 -35.81 -1.94 -13.20
N CYS A 454 -36.12 -2.99 -12.43
CA CYS A 454 -35.14 -4.00 -12.00
C CYS A 454 -34.47 -4.69 -13.20
N ARG A 455 -35.24 -5.02 -14.25
CA ARG A 455 -34.70 -5.61 -15.49
C ARG A 455 -33.80 -4.64 -16.24
N ILE A 456 -34.22 -3.38 -16.41
CA ILE A 456 -33.41 -2.36 -17.07
C ILE A 456 -32.07 -2.17 -16.36
N TRP A 457 -32.09 -2.10 -15.03
CA TRP A 457 -30.85 -2.00 -14.25
C TRP A 457 -29.97 -3.25 -14.42
N SER A 458 -30.57 -4.44 -14.32
CA SER A 458 -29.87 -5.71 -14.48
C SER A 458 -29.21 -5.83 -15.85
N ASP A 459 -29.91 -5.45 -16.92
CA ASP A 459 -29.37 -5.40 -18.28
C ASP A 459 -28.18 -4.43 -18.38
N CYS A 460 -28.22 -3.30 -17.67
CA CYS A 460 -27.10 -2.36 -17.65
C CYS A 460 -25.85 -3.00 -17.04
N ILE A 461 -25.98 -3.70 -15.92
CA ILE A 461 -24.86 -4.40 -15.28
C ILE A 461 -24.39 -5.56 -16.17
N TYR A 462 -25.30 -6.45 -16.56
CA TYR A 462 -25.03 -7.67 -17.32
C TYR A 462 -24.31 -7.40 -18.64
N ASN A 463 -24.78 -6.42 -19.41
CA ASN A 463 -24.17 -6.07 -20.70
C ASN A 463 -22.77 -5.44 -20.57
N ASN A 464 -22.43 -4.86 -19.41
CA ASN A 464 -21.11 -4.28 -19.17
C ASN A 464 -20.11 -5.29 -18.56
N LEU A 465 -20.54 -6.51 -18.18
CA LEU A 465 -19.62 -7.52 -17.64
C LEU A 465 -18.54 -7.94 -18.65
N ASP A 466 -18.81 -7.88 -19.95
CA ASP A 466 -17.85 -8.22 -21.02
C ASP A 466 -16.62 -7.29 -21.04
N LEU A 467 -16.68 -6.15 -20.34
CA LEU A 467 -15.52 -5.27 -20.16
C LEU A 467 -14.52 -5.82 -19.14
N TYR A 468 -14.95 -6.74 -18.27
CA TYR A 468 -14.17 -7.24 -17.13
C TYR A 468 -13.68 -8.68 -17.34
N SER A 469 -14.36 -9.47 -18.17
CA SER A 469 -14.03 -10.87 -18.43
C SER A 469 -14.45 -11.30 -19.83
N ASP A 470 -13.72 -12.24 -20.43
CA ASP A 470 -14.11 -12.88 -21.68
C ASP A 470 -15.07 -14.05 -21.34
N PHE A 471 -16.36 -13.90 -21.58
CA PHE A 471 -17.34 -14.98 -21.37
C PHE A 471 -17.48 -15.85 -22.64
N TYR A 472 -17.33 -17.17 -22.50
CA TYR A 472 -17.38 -18.11 -23.63
C TYR A 472 -18.77 -18.73 -23.85
N ASP A 473 -19.63 -18.66 -22.84
CA ASP A 473 -20.99 -19.16 -22.85
C ASP A 473 -21.89 -18.30 -21.94
N GLU A 474 -23.19 -18.34 -22.20
CA GLU A 474 -24.20 -17.54 -21.50
C GLU A 474 -24.37 -17.98 -20.04
N GLN A 475 -24.27 -19.29 -19.78
CA GLN A 475 -24.43 -19.86 -18.43
C GLN A 475 -23.36 -19.33 -17.47
N THR A 476 -22.10 -19.28 -17.89
CA THR A 476 -20.99 -18.72 -17.10
C THR A 476 -21.23 -17.25 -16.77
N LYS A 477 -21.74 -16.48 -17.75
CA LYS A 477 -22.05 -15.06 -17.56
C LYS A 477 -23.23 -14.84 -16.62
N ASP A 478 -24.29 -15.63 -16.75
CA ASP A 478 -25.46 -15.60 -15.87
C ASP A 478 -25.10 -15.91 -14.42
N GLN A 479 -24.34 -17.00 -14.21
CA GLN A 479 -23.88 -17.37 -12.87
C GLN A 479 -22.96 -16.31 -12.28
N THR A 480 -22.10 -15.70 -13.10
CA THR A 480 -21.25 -14.59 -12.66
C THR A 480 -22.11 -13.40 -12.22
N PHE A 481 -23.09 -13.00 -13.02
CA PHE A 481 -24.00 -11.89 -12.70
C PHE A 481 -24.79 -12.12 -11.40
N ILE A 482 -25.36 -13.31 -11.22
CA ILE A 482 -26.09 -13.67 -9.99
C ILE A 482 -25.15 -13.59 -8.78
N ASN A 483 -23.93 -14.12 -8.89
CA ASN A 483 -23.00 -14.16 -7.77
C ASN A 483 -22.42 -12.80 -7.38
N ILE A 484 -22.18 -11.89 -8.34
CA ILE A 484 -21.80 -10.52 -7.98
C ILE A 484 -22.93 -9.77 -7.28
N LEU A 485 -24.20 -10.04 -7.65
CA LEU A 485 -25.37 -9.46 -6.98
C LEU A 485 -25.56 -10.03 -5.58
N LEU A 486 -25.41 -11.35 -5.41
CA LEU A 486 -25.43 -12.00 -4.09
C LEU A 486 -24.36 -11.44 -3.16
N HIS A 487 -23.15 -11.21 -3.68
CA HIS A 487 -22.09 -10.58 -2.89
C HIS A 487 -22.49 -9.17 -2.43
N LYS A 488 -23.06 -8.35 -3.32
CA LYS A 488 -23.54 -6.99 -2.99
C LYS A 488 -24.62 -7.00 -1.90
N ILE A 489 -25.59 -7.91 -2.00
CA ILE A 489 -26.64 -8.10 -0.99
C ILE A 489 -26.05 -8.45 0.39
N GLN A 490 -24.98 -9.25 0.40
CA GLN A 490 -24.33 -9.69 1.64
C GLN A 490 -23.39 -8.62 2.21
N SER A 491 -22.70 -7.87 1.35
CA SER A 491 -21.76 -6.81 1.76
C SER A 491 -22.47 -5.52 2.20
N GLU A 492 -23.69 -5.27 1.70
CA GLU A 492 -24.50 -4.09 2.00
C GLU A 492 -25.89 -4.54 2.49
N PRO A 493 -25.99 -5.17 3.68
CA PRO A 493 -27.21 -5.84 4.13
C PRO A 493 -28.39 -4.89 4.35
N ASP A 494 -28.10 -3.61 4.60
CA ASP A 494 -29.07 -2.53 4.82
C ASP A 494 -29.62 -1.92 3.51
N ASP A 495 -29.00 -2.20 2.37
CA ASP A 495 -29.52 -1.78 1.06
C ASP A 495 -30.43 -2.87 0.47
N TYR A 496 -31.74 -2.70 0.66
CA TYR A 496 -32.74 -3.68 0.23
C TYR A 496 -32.97 -3.69 -1.29
N ARG A 497 -32.47 -2.67 -2.01
CA ARG A 497 -32.71 -2.53 -3.46
C ARG A 497 -32.11 -3.68 -4.26
N TYR A 498 -30.93 -4.18 -3.87
CA TYR A 498 -30.31 -5.33 -4.54
C TYR A 498 -31.08 -6.64 -4.32
N LYS A 499 -31.70 -6.82 -3.14
CA LYS A 499 -32.58 -7.97 -2.85
C LYS A 499 -33.83 -7.92 -3.72
N LEU A 500 -34.42 -6.73 -3.87
CA LEU A 500 -35.56 -6.50 -4.76
C LEU A 500 -35.21 -6.84 -6.22
N VAL A 501 -34.04 -6.40 -6.70
CA VAL A 501 -33.58 -6.75 -8.05
C VAL A 501 -33.48 -8.27 -8.20
N LEU A 502 -32.82 -8.97 -7.28
CA LEU A 502 -32.67 -10.43 -7.33
C LEU A 502 -34.02 -11.15 -7.36
N TYR A 503 -34.99 -10.69 -6.57
CA TYR A 503 -36.36 -11.23 -6.55
C TYR A 503 -37.08 -11.04 -7.90
N CYS A 504 -36.89 -9.89 -8.57
CA CYS A 504 -37.57 -9.58 -9.83
C CYS A 504 -36.97 -10.25 -11.08
N ILE A 505 -35.73 -10.73 -11.00
CA ILE A 505 -35.02 -11.40 -12.10
C ILE A 505 -35.00 -12.92 -11.98
N GLY A 506 -35.18 -13.47 -10.76
CA GLY A 506 -35.36 -14.90 -10.51
C GLY A 506 -36.74 -15.37 -10.93
#